data_AF-W3X4S9-F1
#
_entry.id   AF-W3X4S9-F1
#
_cell.length_a   1.000
_cell.length_b   1.000
_cell.length_c   1.000
_cell.angle_alpha   90.00
_cell.angle_beta   90.00
_cell.angle_gamma   90.00
#
_symmetry.space_group_name_H-M   'P 1'
#
loop_
_entity.id
_entity.type
_entity.pdbx_description
1 polymer ?
#
loop_
_entity_poly.entity_id
_entity_poly.type
_entity_poly.pdbx_seq_one_letter_code
_entity_poly.pdbx_strand_id
1 'polypeptide(L)'
;MSDLAALAAALPKCATACLVTAIYESTCAITNSTCVCHDEELNNKATACITESCTVREGLFTKNLTSTSCGIAPHVDHSYITPGIVFITLSAISLGLRIAARIQAKLPVWWDDFIITLSFVR
;
A
#
# COMPACT_ATOMS: atom_id res chain seq x y z
N MET A 1 -15.20 18.89 11.51
CA MET A 1 -15.34 18.34 12.87
C MET A 1 -16.16 17.09 12.73
N SER A 2 -15.49 15.94 12.68
CA SER A 2 -16.11 14.65 12.34
C SER A 2 -16.49 13.96 13.65
N ASP A 3 -17.78 13.83 13.95
CA ASP A 3 -18.23 13.07 15.13
C ASP A 3 -17.90 11.59 14.91
N LEU A 4 -17.11 10.99 15.81
CA LEU A 4 -16.76 9.57 15.75
C LEU A 4 -18.02 8.67 15.79
N ALA A 5 -19.11 9.17 16.36
CA ALA A 5 -20.43 8.53 16.35
C ALA A 5 -21.03 8.41 14.94
N ALA A 6 -20.83 9.41 14.07
CA ALA A 6 -21.25 9.34 12.67
C ALA A 6 -20.35 8.38 11.87
N LEU A 7 -19.05 8.32 12.21
CA LEU A 7 -18.10 7.40 11.61
C LEU A 7 -18.40 5.93 12.00
N ALA A 8 -18.86 5.71 13.23
CA ALA A 8 -19.26 4.38 13.72
C ALA A 8 -20.48 3.81 12.98
N ALA A 9 -21.35 4.64 12.42
CA ALA A 9 -22.49 4.18 11.61
C ALA A 9 -22.05 3.66 10.23
N ALA A 10 -20.93 4.16 9.69
CA ALA A 10 -20.39 3.75 8.40
C ALA A 10 -19.38 2.59 8.54
N LEU A 11 -18.75 2.40 9.70
CA LEU A 11 -17.77 1.34 9.93
C LEU A 11 -18.41 -0.04 10.05
N PRO A 12 -17.70 -1.11 9.63
CA PRO A 12 -18.12 -2.47 9.91
C PRO A 12 -18.10 -2.74 11.42
N LYS A 13 -19.04 -3.59 11.89
CA LYS A 13 -19.22 -3.91 13.32
C LYS A 13 -17.93 -4.39 13.99
N CYS A 14 -17.11 -5.14 13.26
CA CYS A 14 -15.81 -5.61 13.75
C CYS A 14 -14.86 -4.44 14.08
N ALA A 15 -14.72 -3.48 13.16
CA ALA A 15 -13.86 -2.32 13.35
C ALA A 15 -14.38 -1.37 14.42
N THR A 16 -15.71 -1.22 14.55
CA THR A 16 -16.29 -0.41 15.63
C THR A 16 -15.95 -0.97 17.01
N ALA A 17 -15.98 -2.30 17.18
CA ALA A 17 -15.64 -2.93 18.45
C ALA A 17 -14.17 -2.67 18.80
N CYS A 18 -13.26 -2.87 17.85
CA CYS A 18 -11.82 -2.62 18.03
C CYS A 18 -11.47 -1.16 18.34
N LEU A 19 -12.17 -0.20 17.71
CA LEU A 19 -11.95 1.22 18.00
C LEU A 19 -12.46 1.60 19.39
N VAL A 20 -13.64 1.12 19.79
CA VAL A 20 -14.19 1.41 21.12
C VAL A 20 -13.29 0.83 22.22
N THR A 21 -12.78 -0.39 22.05
CA THR A 21 -11.83 -0.98 23.00
C THR A 21 -10.53 -0.20 23.06
N ALA A 22 -9.97 0.19 21.91
CA ALA A 22 -8.74 0.98 21.86
C ALA A 22 -8.92 2.37 22.50
N ILE A 23 -10.08 3.01 22.32
CA ILE A 23 -10.39 4.30 22.94
C ILE A 23 -10.54 4.15 24.46
N TYR A 24 -11.20 3.09 24.93
CA TYR A 24 -11.36 2.83 26.37
C TYR A 24 -10.01 2.62 27.09
N GLU A 25 -9.04 2.01 26.41
CA GLU A 25 -7.68 1.86 26.92
C GLU A 25 -6.81 3.12 26.78
N SER A 26 -7.27 4.12 26.03
CA SER A 26 -6.55 5.37 25.78
C SER A 26 -7.00 6.49 26.72
N THR A 27 -6.28 7.61 26.68
CA THR A 27 -6.69 8.84 27.38
C THR A 27 -7.65 9.73 26.56
N CYS A 28 -7.96 9.34 25.32
CA CYS A 28 -8.82 10.11 24.42
C CYS A 28 -10.30 9.92 24.76
N ALA A 29 -11.05 11.03 24.80
CA ALA A 29 -12.51 10.97 24.84
C ALA A 29 -13.07 10.55 23.47
N ILE A 30 -14.11 9.72 23.46
CA ILE A 30 -14.82 9.27 22.23
C ILE A 30 -15.30 10.46 21.38
N THR A 31 -15.62 11.58 22.02
CA THR A 31 -16.08 12.81 21.35
C THR A 31 -14.93 13.65 20.77
N ASN A 32 -13.68 13.39 21.16
CA ASN A 32 -12.51 14.14 20.71
C ASN A 32 -11.87 13.46 19.50
N SER A 33 -12.43 13.74 18.32
CA SER A 33 -11.93 13.19 17.05
C SER A 33 -10.46 13.54 16.80
N THR A 34 -10.00 14.71 17.21
CA THR A 34 -8.61 15.15 17.02
C THR A 34 -7.64 14.30 17.82
N CYS A 35 -7.99 13.96 19.07
CA CYS A 35 -7.19 13.07 19.90
C CYS A 35 -7.08 11.68 19.27
N VAL A 36 -8.22 11.11 18.84
CA VAL A 36 -8.26 9.78 18.21
C VAL A 36 -7.45 9.72 16.92
N CYS A 37 -7.48 10.78 16.11
CA CYS A 37 -6.73 10.85 14.85
C CYS A 37 -5.21 10.98 15.04
N HIS A 38 -4.74 11.54 16.16
CA HIS A 38 -3.33 11.84 16.39
C HIS A 38 -2.64 10.95 17.43
N ASP A 39 -3.39 10.15 18.20
CA ASP A 39 -2.83 9.22 19.18
C ASP A 39 -2.29 7.96 18.49
N GLU A 40 -0.96 7.85 18.42
CA GLU A 40 -0.28 6.75 17.73
C GLU A 40 -0.50 5.40 18.44
N GLU A 41 -0.55 5.38 19.77
CA GLU A 41 -0.74 4.15 20.55
C GLU A 41 -2.13 3.57 20.33
N LEU A 42 -3.16 4.41 20.38
CA LEU A 42 -4.54 4.04 20.08
C LEU A 42 -4.66 3.50 18.65
N ASN A 43 -4.10 4.21 17.67
CA ASN A 43 -4.14 3.80 16.28
C ASN A 43 -3.44 2.46 16.05
N ASN A 44 -2.32 2.21 16.72
CA ASN A 44 -1.61 0.93 16.64
C ASN A 44 -2.42 -0.21 17.26
N LYS A 45 -3.00 -0.01 18.45
CA LYS A 45 -3.86 -1.01 19.11
C LYS A 45 -5.13 -1.31 18.30
N ALA A 46 -5.79 -0.28 17.79
CA ALA A 46 -6.95 -0.43 16.93
C ALA A 46 -6.60 -1.18 15.64
N THR A 47 -5.47 -0.84 15.01
CA THR A 47 -5.00 -1.51 13.79
C THR A 47 -4.70 -2.98 14.05
N ALA A 48 -4.00 -3.31 15.14
CA ALA A 48 -3.70 -4.70 15.52
C ALA A 48 -4.99 -5.53 15.69
N CYS A 49 -5.96 -5.02 16.46
CA CYS A 49 -7.25 -5.67 16.65
C CYS A 49 -8.00 -5.87 15.32
N ILE A 50 -8.02 -4.85 14.46
CA ILE A 50 -8.70 -4.91 13.15
C ILE A 50 -8.02 -5.94 12.24
N THR A 51 -6.69 -6.02 12.23
CA THR A 51 -5.96 -6.99 11.39
C THR A 51 -6.14 -8.43 11.84
N GLU A 52 -6.34 -8.67 13.15
CA GLU A 52 -6.54 -10.00 13.70
C GLU A 52 -8.01 -10.45 13.60
N SER A 53 -8.95 -9.54 13.84
CA SER A 53 -10.37 -9.88 14.03
C SER A 53 -11.25 -9.60 12.82
N CYS A 54 -10.86 -8.68 11.93
CA CYS A 54 -11.67 -8.27 10.79
C CYS A 54 -11.13 -8.81 9.47
N THR A 55 -11.99 -8.88 8.46
CA THR A 55 -11.54 -9.25 7.11
C THR A 55 -10.64 -8.16 6.52
N VAL A 56 -9.75 -8.55 5.60
CA VAL A 56 -8.86 -7.62 4.89
C VAL A 56 -9.64 -6.48 4.24
N ARG A 57 -10.81 -6.77 3.65
CA ARG A 57 -11.69 -5.77 3.03
C ARG A 57 -12.22 -4.76 4.05
N GLU A 58 -12.70 -5.23 5.20
CA GLU A 58 -13.19 -4.37 6.28
C GLU A 58 -12.07 -3.52 6.88
N GLY A 59 -10.87 -4.08 7.04
CA GLY A 59 -9.70 -3.36 7.50
C GLY A 59 -9.29 -2.23 6.55
N LEU A 60 -9.22 -2.52 5.24
CA LEU A 60 -8.91 -1.52 4.20
C LEU A 60 -9.99 -0.42 4.12
N PHE A 61 -11.26 -0.80 4.20
CA PHE A 61 -12.38 0.15 4.19
C PHE A 61 -12.34 1.07 5.42
N THR A 62 -12.12 0.49 6.60
CA THR A 62 -11.96 1.24 7.86
C THR A 62 -10.78 2.20 7.77
N LYS A 63 -9.63 1.73 7.25
CA LYS A 63 -8.43 2.57 7.08
C LYS A 63 -8.71 3.74 6.15
N ASN A 64 -9.35 3.49 5.01
CA ASN A 64 -9.69 4.53 4.04
C ASN A 64 -10.61 5.59 4.65
N LEU A 65 -11.75 5.16 5.24
CA LEU A 65 -12.70 6.07 5.87
C LEU A 65 -12.07 6.87 7.01
N THR A 66 -11.32 6.20 7.90
CA THR A 66 -10.68 6.86 9.04
C THR A 66 -9.64 7.87 8.55
N SER A 67 -8.79 7.50 7.59
CA SER A 67 -7.81 8.43 6.99
C SER A 67 -8.47 9.64 6.33
N THR A 68 -9.53 9.45 5.55
CA THR A 68 -10.28 10.57 4.96
C THR A 68 -10.93 11.45 6.04
N SER A 69 -11.53 10.84 7.07
CA SER A 69 -12.21 11.58 8.15
C SER A 69 -11.24 12.37 9.04
N CYS A 70 -10.01 11.89 9.19
CA CYS A 70 -8.93 12.53 9.92
C CYS A 70 -8.08 13.49 9.05
N GLY A 71 -8.38 13.60 7.74
CA GLY A 71 -7.59 14.43 6.82
C GLY A 71 -6.16 13.92 6.60
N ILE A 72 -5.90 12.65 6.86
CA ILE A 72 -4.59 12.03 6.70
C ILE A 72 -4.42 11.69 5.22
N ALA A 73 -3.43 12.29 4.58
CA ALA A 73 -3.07 11.96 3.21
C ALA A 73 -2.63 10.48 3.12
N PRO A 74 -3.02 9.75 2.06
CA PRO A 74 -2.58 8.38 1.89
C PRO A 74 -1.06 8.32 1.84
N HIS A 75 -0.48 7.42 2.63
CA HIS A 75 0.94 7.14 2.54
C HIS A 75 1.20 6.43 1.20
N VAL A 76 2.05 7.02 0.37
CA VAL A 76 2.51 6.43 -0.88
C VAL A 76 3.94 5.95 -0.64
N ASP A 77 4.11 4.63 -0.57
CA ASP A 77 5.43 4.03 -0.47
C ASP A 77 6.05 3.97 -1.87
N HIS A 78 7.16 4.67 -2.08
CA HIS A 78 7.90 4.70 -3.34
C HIS A 78 9.12 3.75 -3.34
N SER A 79 9.28 2.92 -2.31
CA SER A 79 10.42 2.00 -2.14
C SER A 79 10.57 1.02 -3.32
N TYR A 80 9.48 0.69 -4.03
CA TYR A 80 9.50 -0.17 -5.21
C TYR A 80 10.10 0.47 -6.46
N ILE A 81 10.27 1.79 -6.50
CA ILE A 81 10.78 2.50 -7.69
C ILE A 81 12.26 2.15 -7.92
N THR A 82 13.06 2.19 -6.86
CA THR A 82 14.50 1.92 -6.91
C THR A 82 14.82 0.52 -7.46
N PRO A 83 14.29 -0.60 -6.91
CA PRO A 83 14.56 -1.92 -7.47
C PRO A 83 14.00 -2.05 -8.90
N GLY A 84 12.86 -1.43 -9.22
CA GLY A 84 12.31 -1.42 -10.57
C GLY A 84 13.28 -0.85 -11.61
N ILE A 85 13.88 0.31 -11.33
CA ILE A 85 14.87 0.94 -12.22
C ILE A 85 16.11 0.05 -12.37
N VAL A 86 16.59 -0.56 -11.29
CA VAL A 86 17.76 -1.46 -11.33
C VAL A 86 17.49 -2.68 -12.21
N PHE A 87 16.34 -3.34 -12.07
CA PHE A 87 16.03 -4.52 -12.89
C PHE A 87 15.83 -4.18 -14.37
N ILE A 88 15.18 -3.05 -14.68
CA ILE A 88 15.00 -2.58 -16.06
C ILE A 88 16.36 -2.29 -16.71
N THR A 89 17.24 -1.57 -16.01
CA THR A 89 18.57 -1.21 -16.54
C THR A 89 19.46 -2.44 -16.74
N LEU A 90 19.50 -3.37 -15.78
CA LEU A 90 20.25 -4.63 -15.91
C LEU A 90 19.73 -5.49 -17.08
N SER A 91 18.41 -5.56 -17.23
CA SER A 91 17.78 -6.32 -18.31
C SER A 91 18.09 -5.72 -19.68
N ALA A 92 18.08 -4.39 -19.81
CA ALA A 92 18.48 -3.69 -21.03
C ALA A 92 19.95 -3.95 -21.39
N ILE A 93 20.86 -3.94 -20.41
CA ILE A 93 22.28 -4.25 -20.61
C ILE A 93 22.46 -5.70 -21.08
N SER A 94 21.77 -6.64 -20.42
CA SER A 94 21.80 -8.06 -20.79
C SER A 94 21.32 -8.30 -22.23
N LEU A 95 20.23 -7.64 -22.64
CA LEU A 95 19.72 -7.68 -24.00
C LEU A 95 20.73 -7.10 -25.00
N GLY A 96 21.34 -5.95 -24.69
CA GLY A 96 22.36 -5.33 -25.52
C GLY A 96 23.57 -6.24 -25.75
N LEU A 97 24.07 -6.87 -24.68
CA LEU A 97 25.15 -7.86 -24.74
C LEU A 97 24.76 -9.08 -25.58
N ARG A 98 23.53 -9.56 -25.43
CA ARG A 98 23.01 -10.71 -26.18
C ARG A 98 22.94 -10.43 -27.68
N ILE A 99 22.42 -9.27 -28.08
CA ILE A 99 22.37 -8.85 -29.49
C ILE A 99 23.79 -8.68 -30.04
N ALA A 100 24.69 -8.03 -29.29
CA ALA A 100 26.08 -7.86 -29.69
C ALA A 100 26.79 -9.20 -29.92
N ALA A 101 26.60 -10.18 -29.03
CA ALA A 101 27.16 -11.52 -29.16
C ALA A 101 26.63 -12.26 -30.40
N ARG A 102 25.32 -12.14 -30.70
CA ARG A 102 24.72 -12.73 -31.91
C ARG A 102 25.30 -12.12 -33.19
N ILE A 103 25.48 -10.80 -33.22
CA ILE A 103 26.07 -10.08 -34.36
C ILE A 103 27.53 -10.49 -34.57
N GLN A 104 28.34 -10.52 -33.51
CA GLN A 104 29.74 -10.92 -33.58
C GLN A 104 29.91 -12.37 -34.08
N ALA A 105 29.03 -13.27 -33.63
CA ALA A 105 29.01 -14.66 -34.06
C ALA A 105 28.37 -14.89 -35.45
N LYS A 106 27.90 -13.83 -36.13
CA LYS A 106 27.16 -13.89 -37.42
C LYS A 106 25.97 -14.86 -37.38
N LEU A 107 25.33 -14.97 -36.23
CA LEU A 107 24.17 -15.84 -36.03
C LEU A 107 22.89 -15.09 -36.43
N PRO A 108 21.90 -15.79 -37.01
CA PRO A 108 20.59 -15.19 -37.25
C PRO A 108 19.93 -14.83 -35.91
N VAL A 109 19.27 -13.68 -35.86
CA VAL A 109 18.38 -13.31 -34.76
C VAL A 109 17.11 -14.14 -34.86
N TRP A 110 16.76 -14.81 -33.76
CA TRP A 110 15.59 -15.67 -33.71
C TRP A 110 14.37 -14.90 -33.22
N TRP A 111 13.19 -15.53 -33.33
CA TRP A 111 11.93 -14.99 -32.83
C TRP A 111 12.00 -14.53 -31.36
N ASP A 112 12.79 -15.22 -30.53
CA ASP A 112 13.05 -14.83 -29.14
C ASP A 112 13.68 -13.43 -29.04
N ASP A 113 14.71 -13.14 -29.83
CA ASP A 113 15.40 -11.84 -29.80
C ASP A 113 14.49 -10.70 -30.30
N PHE A 114 13.58 -11.00 -31.24
CA PHE A 114 12.58 -10.04 -31.73
C PHE A 114 11.52 -9.72 -30.67
N ILE A 115 10.98 -10.73 -29.99
CA ILE A 115 9.96 -10.55 -28.95
C ILE A 115 10.53 -9.74 -27.78
N ILE A 116 11.74 -10.07 -27.32
CA ILE A 116 12.38 -9.36 -26.21
C ILE A 116 12.65 -7.89 -26.57
N THR A 117 13.09 -7.62 -27.80
CA THR A 117 13.30 -6.25 -28.27
C THR A 117 11.99 -5.47 -28.35
N LEU A 118 10.91 -6.10 -28.82
CA LEU A 118 9.58 -5.48 -28.89
C LEU A 118 9.05 -5.12 -27.50
N SER A 119 9.25 -5.97 -26.50
CA SER A 119 8.84 -5.75 -25.10
C SER A 119 9.56 -4.57 -24.42
N PHE A 120 10.73 -4.16 -24.93
CA PHE A 120 11.45 -2.98 -24.41
C PHE A 120 11.07 -1.67 -25.11
N VAL A 121 10.50 -1.76 -26.32
CA VAL A 121 10.16 -0.61 -27.16
C VAL A 121 8.68 -0.20 -27.02
N ARG A 122 7.85 -1.07 -26.45
CA ARG A 122 6.41 -0.88 -26.24
C ARG A 122 6.03 -1.05 -24.78
#